data_AF-A0AA38CUV9-F1
#
_entry.id   AF-A0AA38CUV9-F1
#
_cell.length_a   1.000
_cell.length_b   1.000
_cell.length_c   1.000
_cell.angle_alpha   90.00
_cell.angle_beta   90.00
_cell.angle_gamma   90.00
#
_symmetry.space_group_name_H-M   'P 1'
#
loop_
_entity.id
_entity.type
_entity.pdbx_description
1 polymer ?
#
loop_
_entity_poly.entity_id
_entity_poly.type
_entity_poly.pdbx_seq_one_letter_code
_entity_poly.pdbx_strand_id
1 'polypeptide(L)'
;MVENSMIDVLGIVAFVGELETIFRKNNSKVKKSTMQIINMSDCTINVTIWGVCSVMEGSEIQSLVNLGPHPIIAFKCVRISDFYGKSLGKLSNTKMFIIPSIEEATILRNWCEKHGKIYGGRSLTSHDELG
;
A
#
# COMPACT_ATOMS: atom_id res chain seq x y z
N MET A 1 -5.91 17.60 -2.73
CA MET A 1 -4.81 17.31 -1.79
C MET A 1 -3.65 18.21 -2.20
N VAL A 2 -3.10 18.97 -1.27
CA VAL A 2 -2.00 19.90 -1.57
C VAL A 2 -0.69 19.12 -1.60
N GLU A 3 0.11 19.30 -2.63
CA GLU A 3 1.47 18.76 -2.73
C GLU A 3 2.26 19.11 -1.44
N ASN A 4 3.05 18.16 -0.90
CA ASN A 4 3.73 18.27 0.40
C ASN A 4 2.84 18.24 1.67
N SER A 5 1.56 17.89 1.57
CA SER A 5 0.76 17.58 2.76
C SER A 5 1.21 16.27 3.42
N MET A 6 1.16 16.23 4.75
CA MET A 6 1.29 14.98 5.52
C MET A 6 -0.09 14.38 5.75
N ILE A 7 -0.25 13.10 5.48
CA ILE A 7 -1.47 12.35 5.74
C ILE A 7 -1.16 11.04 6.45
N ASP A 8 -2.16 10.56 7.18
CA ASP A 8 -2.21 9.20 7.71
C ASP A 8 -3.07 8.36 6.76
N VAL A 9 -2.63 7.13 6.48
CA VAL A 9 -3.30 6.23 5.54
C VAL A 9 -3.44 4.86 6.15
N LEU A 10 -4.63 4.28 6.09
CA LEU A 10 -4.93 2.91 6.49
C LEU A 10 -5.54 2.18 5.28
N GLY A 11 -5.03 1.01 4.95
CA GLY A 11 -5.52 0.26 3.78
C GLY A 11 -5.14 -1.21 3.82
N ILE A 12 -5.91 -2.03 3.11
CA ILE A 12 -5.57 -3.43 2.83
C ILE A 12 -4.66 -3.45 1.61
N VAL A 13 -3.54 -4.17 1.69
CA VAL A 13 -2.60 -4.28 0.58
C VAL A 13 -3.13 -5.30 -0.42
N ALA A 14 -3.51 -4.86 -1.61
CA ALA A 14 -3.99 -5.73 -2.68
C ALA A 14 -2.83 -6.34 -3.48
N PHE A 15 -1.74 -5.60 -3.65
CA PHE A 15 -0.61 -6.01 -4.48
C PHE A 15 0.69 -5.32 -4.05
N VAL A 16 1.82 -6.01 -4.22
CA VAL A 16 3.17 -5.45 -4.06
C VAL A 16 3.95 -5.69 -5.34
N GLY A 17 4.33 -4.62 -6.02
CA GLY A 17 5.16 -4.65 -7.21
C GLY A 17 6.59 -5.07 -6.89
N GLU A 18 7.28 -5.55 -7.92
CA GLU A 18 8.67 -6.00 -7.80
C GLU A 18 9.60 -4.89 -7.30
N LEU A 19 10.70 -5.32 -6.67
CA LEU A 19 11.72 -4.42 -6.17
C LEU A 19 12.60 -3.90 -7.31
N GLU A 20 12.37 -2.67 -7.71
CA GLU A 20 13.10 -2.00 -8.80
C GLU A 20 14.34 -1.28 -8.28
N THR A 21 15.39 -1.19 -9.10
CA THR A 21 16.57 -0.35 -8.82
C THR A 21 16.57 0.86 -9.74
N ILE A 22 16.56 2.06 -9.14
CA ILE A 22 16.55 3.34 -9.85
C ILE A 22 17.91 4.02 -9.71
N PHE A 23 18.44 4.51 -10.84
CA PHE A 23 19.66 5.28 -10.90
C PHE A 23 19.34 6.78 -10.83
N ARG A 24 19.92 7.46 -9.85
CA ARG A 24 19.80 8.92 -9.69
C ARG A 24 20.81 9.63 -10.59
N LYS A 25 20.57 10.92 -10.87
CA LYS A 25 21.45 11.78 -11.69
C LYS A 25 22.89 11.87 -11.17
N ASN A 26 23.10 11.62 -9.87
CA ASN A 26 24.43 11.56 -9.24
C ASN A 26 25.04 10.15 -9.26
N ASN A 27 24.58 9.26 -10.14
CA ASN A 27 24.95 7.86 -10.26
C ASN A 27 24.72 6.98 -9.01
N SER A 28 24.06 7.51 -7.96
CA SER A 28 23.66 6.67 -6.82
C SER A 28 22.46 5.79 -7.18
N LYS A 29 22.38 4.60 -6.58
CA LYS A 29 21.27 3.66 -6.75
C LYS A 29 20.32 3.77 -5.57
N VAL A 30 19.02 3.77 -5.84
CA VAL A 30 17.98 3.64 -4.81
C VAL A 30 17.01 2.55 -5.23
N LYS A 31 16.62 1.69 -4.29
CA LYS A 31 15.57 0.69 -4.55
C LYS A 31 14.19 1.31 -4.34
N LYS A 32 13.18 0.83 -5.06
CA LYS A 32 11.79 1.18 -4.84
C LYS A 32 10.89 -0.03 -5.06
N SER A 33 9.73 -0.03 -4.44
CA SER A 33 8.63 -0.92 -4.78
C SER A 33 7.32 -0.14 -4.65
N THR A 34 6.35 -0.44 -5.50
CA THR A 34 5.02 0.20 -5.49
C THR A 34 3.97 -0.81 -5.05
N MET A 35 3.18 -0.42 -4.06
CA MET A 35 2.08 -1.22 -3.52
C MET A 35 0.73 -0.61 -3.88
N GLN A 36 -0.25 -1.46 -4.08
CA GLN A 36 -1.65 -1.06 -4.20
C GLN A 36 -2.35 -1.30 -2.87
N ILE A 37 -2.94 -0.26 -2.30
CA ILE A 37 -3.75 -0.34 -1.09
C ILE A 37 -5.17 0.09 -1.37
N ILE A 38 -6.12 -0.51 -0.66
CA ILE A 38 -7.55 -0.24 -0.82
C ILE A 38 -8.11 0.13 0.55
N ASN A 39 -8.93 1.18 0.58
CA ASN A 39 -9.59 1.69 1.77
C ASN A 39 -11.12 1.50 1.67
N MET A 40 -11.85 1.94 2.70
CA MET A 40 -13.32 1.81 2.75
C MET A 40 -14.07 2.59 1.66
N SER A 41 -13.41 3.51 0.95
CA SER A 41 -14.00 4.24 -0.19
C SER A 41 -13.94 3.45 -1.49
N ASP A 42 -13.46 2.21 -1.43
CA ASP A 42 -13.20 1.35 -2.58
C ASP A 42 -12.25 1.93 -3.63
N CYS A 43 -11.44 2.91 -3.21
CA CYS A 43 -10.45 3.54 -4.06
C CYS A 43 -9.11 2.82 -3.92
N THR A 44 -8.49 2.49 -5.06
CA THR A 44 -7.12 1.99 -5.09
C THR A 44 -6.14 3.15 -5.01
N ILE A 45 -5.21 3.08 -4.06
CA ILE A 45 -4.15 4.05 -3.85
C ILE A 45 -2.81 3.35 -4.13
N ASN A 46 -1.98 3.96 -4.97
CA ASN A 46 -0.61 3.50 -5.18
C ASN A 46 0.31 4.14 -4.12
N VAL A 47 1.15 3.33 -3.51
CA VAL A 47 2.14 3.74 -2.50
C VAL A 47 3.50 3.25 -2.95
N THR A 48 4.38 4.16 -3.34
CA THR A 48 5.78 3.83 -3.63
C THR A 48 6.65 4.01 -2.40
N ILE A 49 7.26 2.93 -1.92
CA ILE A 49 8.26 2.95 -0.86
C ILE A 49 9.67 2.85 -1.46
N TRP A 50 10.65 3.42 -0.76
CA TRP A 50 12.00 3.62 -1.27
C TRP A 50 13.09 3.17 -0.30
N GLY A 51 14.28 2.89 -0.83
CA GLY A 51 15.50 2.62 -0.06
C GLY A 51 15.37 1.37 0.81
N VAL A 52 15.87 1.43 2.04
CA VAL A 52 15.83 0.32 3.00
C VAL A 52 14.41 -0.17 3.25
N CYS A 53 13.43 0.76 3.27
CA CYS A 53 12.04 0.42 3.51
C CYS A 53 11.46 -0.50 2.42
N SER A 54 11.84 -0.26 1.16
CA SER A 54 11.45 -1.13 0.04
C SER A 54 12.03 -2.54 0.14
N VAL A 55 13.15 -2.72 0.82
CA VAL A 55 13.82 -4.02 0.97
C VAL A 55 13.29 -4.77 2.19
N MET A 56 13.10 -4.09 3.31
CA MET A 56 12.70 -4.70 4.57
C MET A 56 11.18 -4.83 4.63
N GLU A 57 10.48 -3.74 4.95
CA GLU A 57 9.02 -3.74 5.08
C GLU A 57 8.33 -4.16 3.77
N GLY A 58 8.86 -3.74 2.61
CA GLY A 58 8.30 -4.14 1.31
C GLY A 58 8.29 -5.65 1.07
N SER A 59 9.39 -6.34 1.40
CA SER A 59 9.48 -7.81 1.23
C SER A 59 8.61 -8.55 2.24
N GLU A 60 8.52 -8.05 3.48
CA GLU A 60 7.64 -8.60 4.51
C GLU A 60 6.17 -8.52 4.06
N ILE A 61 5.74 -7.35 3.60
CA ILE A 61 4.37 -7.15 3.10
C ILE A 61 4.10 -8.05 1.88
N GLN A 62 5.05 -8.17 0.96
CA GLN A 62 4.90 -9.07 -0.19
C GLN A 62 4.72 -10.53 0.24
N SER A 63 5.48 -10.99 1.22
CA SER A 63 5.35 -12.34 1.78
C SER A 63 3.95 -12.56 2.38
N LEU A 64 3.46 -11.60 3.17
CA LEU A 64 2.11 -11.66 3.76
C LEU A 64 1.00 -11.65 2.71
N VAL A 65 1.15 -10.86 1.65
CA VAL A 65 0.22 -10.85 0.51
C VAL A 65 0.19 -12.22 -0.17
N ASN A 66 1.35 -12.84 -0.39
CA ASN A 66 1.43 -14.15 -1.06
C ASN A 66 0.86 -15.30 -0.22
N LEU A 67 0.99 -15.23 1.10
CA LEU A 67 0.44 -16.23 2.02
C LEU A 67 -1.07 -16.06 2.20
N GLY A 68 -1.55 -14.81 2.16
CA GLY A 68 -2.89 -14.46 2.59
C GLY A 68 -3.11 -14.72 4.10
N PRO A 69 -4.16 -14.14 4.70
CA PRO A 69 -4.99 -13.06 4.16
C PRO A 69 -4.20 -11.76 3.97
N HIS A 70 -4.62 -10.92 3.03
CA HIS A 70 -3.90 -9.70 2.67
C HIS A 70 -3.77 -8.74 3.87
N PRO A 71 -2.56 -8.24 4.18
CA PRO A 71 -2.32 -7.46 5.39
C PRO A 71 -2.97 -6.06 5.32
N ILE A 72 -3.36 -5.55 6.49
CA ILE A 72 -3.71 -4.13 6.67
C ILE A 72 -2.44 -3.39 7.04
N ILE A 73 -2.18 -2.25 6.40
CA ILE A 73 -1.04 -1.39 6.74
C ILE A 73 -1.51 0.01 7.11
N ALA A 74 -0.89 0.57 8.13
CA ALA A 74 -1.04 1.96 8.51
C ALA A 74 0.26 2.73 8.25
N PHE A 75 0.09 3.88 7.63
CA PHE A 75 1.10 4.87 7.35
C PHE A 75 0.81 6.11 8.17
N LYS A 76 1.77 6.57 8.96
CA LYS A 76 1.63 7.79 9.77
C LYS A 76 2.59 8.86 9.32
N CYS A 77 2.10 10.08 9.16
CA CYS A 77 2.85 11.26 8.70
C CYS A 77 3.57 11.00 7.37
N VAL A 78 2.87 10.45 6.37
CA VAL A 78 3.47 10.28 5.05
C VAL A 78 3.30 11.53 4.22
N ARG A 79 4.36 11.94 3.53
CA ARG A 79 4.31 13.05 2.58
C ARG A 79 3.75 12.58 1.24
N ILE A 80 2.71 13.27 0.77
CA ILE A 80 2.24 13.14 -0.61
C ILE A 80 3.21 13.87 -1.53
N SER A 81 3.69 13.18 -2.56
CA SER A 81 4.47 13.77 -3.66
C SER A 81 3.85 13.39 -5.00
N ASP A 82 3.89 14.28 -5.98
CA ASP A 82 3.32 14.07 -7.32
C ASP A 82 4.33 13.45 -8.32
N PHE A 83 5.43 12.86 -7.84
CA PHE A 83 6.40 12.19 -8.71
C PHE A 83 5.75 10.98 -9.40
N TYR A 84 5.39 11.14 -10.68
CA TYR A 84 4.71 10.15 -11.54
C TYR A 84 3.39 9.60 -10.95
N GLY A 85 2.63 10.46 -10.25
CA GLY A 85 1.40 10.09 -9.53
C GLY A 85 1.52 10.35 -8.03
N LYS A 86 0.49 10.03 -7.25
CA LYS A 86 0.52 10.18 -5.78
C LYS A 86 1.46 9.13 -5.17
N SER A 87 2.67 9.55 -4.82
CA SER A 87 3.70 8.72 -4.19
C SER A 87 3.89 9.11 -2.72
N LEU A 88 4.03 8.09 -1.86
CA LEU A 88 4.09 8.20 -0.41
C LEU A 88 5.55 8.05 0.07
N GLY A 89 6.23 9.16 0.35
CA GLY A 89 7.64 9.17 0.79
C GLY A 89 7.80 9.10 2.31
N LYS A 90 8.68 8.21 2.80
CA LYS A 90 9.07 8.15 4.22
C LYS A 90 10.02 9.32 4.55
N LEU A 91 9.54 10.30 5.31
CA LEU A 91 10.40 11.25 6.04
C LEU A 91 10.95 10.55 7.29
N SER A 92 11.98 11.12 7.92
CA SER A 92 12.61 10.52 9.12
C SER A 92 11.62 10.22 10.27
N ASN A 93 10.48 10.90 10.29
CA ASN A 93 9.40 10.74 11.28
C ASN A 93 8.22 9.87 10.80
N THR A 94 8.20 9.45 9.54
CA THR A 94 7.12 8.62 8.99
C THR A 94 7.21 7.21 9.58
N LYS A 95 6.08 6.72 10.11
CA LYS A 95 5.98 5.36 10.67
C LYS A 95 5.09 4.48 9.79
N MET A 96 5.48 3.23 9.64
CA MET A 96 4.68 2.19 8.99
C MET A 96 4.38 1.12 10.04
N PHE A 97 3.13 0.66 10.07
CA PHE A 97 2.68 -0.42 10.93
C PHE A 97 2.02 -1.49 10.06
N ILE A 98 2.53 -2.72 10.15
CA ILE A 98 1.99 -3.88 9.47
C ILE A 98 1.06 -4.59 10.45
N ILE A 99 -0.19 -4.82 10.04
CA ILE A 99 -1.26 -5.40 10.87
C ILE A 99 -1.39 -4.63 12.20
N PRO A 100 -1.71 -3.32 12.17
CA PRO A 100 -1.81 -2.52 13.38
C PRO A 100 -2.97 -3.01 14.26
N SER A 101 -2.72 -3.11 15.56
CA SER A 101 -3.71 -3.46 16.59
C SER A 101 -4.54 -2.24 17.03
N ILE A 102 -5.27 -1.65 16.07
CA ILE A 102 -6.17 -0.50 16.27
C ILE A 102 -7.59 -0.82 15.81
N GLU A 103 -8.58 -0.10 16.34
CA GLU A 103 -10.00 -0.35 16.04
C GLU A 103 -10.33 -0.16 14.55
N GLU A 104 -9.75 0.87 13.92
CA GLU A 104 -9.97 1.19 12.51
C GLU A 104 -9.49 0.06 11.59
N ALA A 105 -8.47 -0.70 11.99
CA ALA A 105 -8.00 -1.86 11.23
C ALA A 105 -9.01 -3.01 11.30
N THR A 106 -9.60 -3.24 12.47
CA THR A 106 -10.69 -4.22 12.65
C THR A 106 -11.92 -3.82 11.82
N ILE A 107 -12.30 -2.54 11.84
CA ILE A 107 -13.41 -2.02 11.03
C ILE A 107 -13.15 -2.24 9.54
N LEU A 108 -11.95 -1.89 9.06
CA LEU A 108 -11.57 -2.06 7.65
C LEU A 108 -11.57 -3.54 7.23
N ARG A 109 -11.11 -4.44 8.11
CA ARG A 109 -11.16 -5.88 7.87
C ARG A 109 -12.61 -6.35 7.69
N ASN A 110 -13.48 -6.01 8.63
CA ASN A 110 -14.89 -6.38 8.61
C ASN A 110 -15.62 -5.81 7.37
N TRP A 111 -15.30 -4.59 6.96
CA TRP A 111 -15.81 -3.99 5.73
C TRP A 111 -15.40 -4.83 4.50
N CYS A 112 -14.13 -5.20 4.40
CA CYS A 112 -13.62 -5.99 3.28
C CYS A 112 -14.28 -7.37 3.18
N GLU A 113 -14.48 -8.04 4.32
CA GLU A 113 -15.14 -9.34 4.40
C GLU A 113 -16.61 -9.26 3.98
N LYS A 114 -17.35 -8.23 4.42
CA LYS A 114 -18.76 -8.02 4.05
C LYS A 114 -18.96 -7.68 2.57
N HIS A 115 -18.02 -6.95 1.96
CA HIS A 115 -18.10 -6.56 0.55
C HIS A 115 -17.58 -7.64 -0.42
N GLY A 116 -17.27 -8.85 0.07
CA GLY A 116 -16.86 -9.99 -0.76
C GLY A 116 -15.52 -9.82 -1.46
N LYS A 117 -14.73 -8.80 -1.08
CA LYS A 117 -13.39 -8.57 -1.64
C LYS A 117 -12.40 -9.48 -0.92
N ILE A 118 -12.49 -10.77 -1.23
CA ILE A 118 -11.51 -11.75 -0.77
C ILE A 118 -10.26 -11.57 -1.63
N TYR A 119 -9.31 -10.76 -1.16
CA TYR A 119 -8.03 -10.61 -1.85
C TYR A 119 -7.19 -11.90 -1.78
N GLY A 120 -7.47 -12.81 -0.84
CA GLY A 120 -6.85 -14.14 -0.75
C GLY A 120 -7.75 -15.26 -1.27
N GLY A 121 -7.79 -15.45 -2.59
CA GLY A 121 -8.38 -16.63 -3.24
C GLY A 121 -9.77 -16.41 -3.84
N ARG A 122 -9.82 -16.20 -5.17
CA ARG A 122 -11.02 -16.17 -6.04
C ARG A 122 -12.17 -15.26 -5.58
N SER A 123 -12.20 -14.04 -6.09
CA SER A 123 -13.02 -13.67 -7.25
C SER A 123 -12.78 -12.19 -7.57
N LEU A 124 -12.10 -11.94 -8.68
CA LEU A 124 -12.22 -10.66 -9.39
C LEU A 124 -13.64 -10.71 -9.96
N THR A 125 -14.54 -9.88 -9.43
CA THR A 125 -15.94 -9.86 -9.83
C THR A 125 -16.07 -9.92 -11.35
N SER A 126 -16.64 -11.02 -11.85
CA SER A 126 -17.14 -11.12 -13.21
C SER A 126 -18.07 -9.94 -13.43
N HIS A 127 -17.71 -9.07 -14.37
CA HIS A 127 -18.68 -8.17 -14.95
C HIS A 127 -19.55 -9.04 -15.86
N ASP A 128 -20.65 -9.56 -15.30
CA ASP A 128 -21.77 -10.06 -16.09
C ASP A 128 -22.40 -8.83 -16.76
N GLU A 129 -21.95 -8.54 -17.97
CA GLU A 129 -22.65 -7.66 -18.90
C GLU A 129 -23.81 -8.45 -19.51
N LEU A 130 -24.98 -8.35 -18.86
CA LEU A 130 -26.26 -8.58 -19.51
C LEU A 130 -26.55 -7.38 -20.42
N GLY A 131 -26.54 -7.63 -21.74
CA GLY A 131 -26.96 -6.71 -22.80
C GLY A 131 -26.87 -7.37 -24.16
#